data_AF-N9K2M1-F1
#
_entry.id   AF-N9K2M1-F1
#
_cell.length_a   1.000
_cell.length_b   1.000
_cell.length_c   1.000
_cell.angle_alpha   90.00
_cell.angle_beta   90.00
_cell.angle_gamma   90.00
#
_symmetry.space_group_name_H-M   'P 1'
#
loop_
_entity.id
_entity.type
_entity.pdbx_description
1 polymer ?
#
loop_
_entity_poly.entity_id
_entity_poly.type
_entity_poly.pdbx_seq_one_letter_code
_entity_poly.pdbx_strand_id
1 'polypeptide(L)'
;MLIDKLLVLSMDQAITATATSTDTLDLQKASTSVNRLPVLLRGKNLSPTTATVTVQLQESSDNSTWATIESSRAYTGAELNSGVIGEVMLPVKPKRYVRLNYVVASGPFTAGTVFAHVSDHRDVQAAYPVYAGA
;
A
#
# COMPACT_ATOMS: atom_id res chain seq x y z
N MET A 1 -14.14 5.41 7.00
CA MET A 1 -14.04 4.39 5.93
C MET A 1 -14.40 3.02 6.48
N LEU A 2 -15.20 2.23 5.77
CA LEU A 2 -15.42 0.81 6.08
C LEU A 2 -14.36 -0.01 5.33
N ILE A 3 -13.78 -1.03 5.97
CA ILE A 3 -12.75 -1.88 5.35
C ILE A 3 -13.26 -3.33 5.38
N ASP A 4 -13.35 -3.94 4.20
CA ASP A 4 -13.61 -5.37 4.08
C ASP A 4 -12.34 -6.16 4.47
N LYS A 5 -12.51 -7.15 5.36
CA LYS A 5 -11.42 -8.02 5.81
C LYS A 5 -10.80 -8.81 4.66
N LEU A 6 -11.57 -9.19 3.64
CA LEU A 6 -11.04 -9.93 2.48
C LEU A 6 -10.20 -9.05 1.54
N LEU A 7 -10.28 -7.73 1.71
CA LEU A 7 -9.50 -6.76 0.95
C LEU A 7 -8.27 -6.25 1.71
N VAL A 8 -7.98 -6.81 2.88
CA VAL A 8 -6.76 -6.52 3.66
C VAL A 8 -5.61 -7.38 3.13
N LEU A 9 -4.49 -6.73 2.79
CA LEU A 9 -3.26 -7.37 2.33
C LEU A 9 -2.23 -7.53 3.45
N SER A 10 -2.27 -6.63 4.44
CA SER A 10 -1.40 -6.67 5.62
C SER A 10 -2.12 -6.03 6.79
N MET A 11 -2.33 -6.76 7.89
CA MET A 11 -3.04 -6.22 9.05
C MET A 11 -2.09 -5.47 10.01
N ASP A 12 -1.06 -6.16 10.47
CA ASP A 12 -0.04 -5.64 11.39
C ASP A 12 1.32 -6.25 11.02
N GLN A 13 1.74 -6.06 9.77
CA GLN A 13 2.97 -6.67 9.28
C GLN A 13 4.18 -5.83 9.67
N ALA A 14 5.16 -6.44 10.35
CA ALA A 14 6.48 -5.84 10.53
C ALA A 14 7.30 -5.99 9.24
N ILE A 15 7.87 -4.89 8.74
CA ILE A 15 8.64 -4.85 7.48
C ILE A 15 10.12 -4.53 7.75
N THR A 16 10.86 -5.52 8.24
CA THR A 16 12.27 -5.36 8.62
C THR A 16 13.25 -5.47 7.46
N ALA A 17 12.79 -5.95 6.30
CA ALA A 17 13.53 -5.99 5.04
C ALA A 17 12.51 -5.93 3.89
N THR A 18 13.01 -5.91 2.65
CA THR A 18 12.12 -6.05 1.49
C THR A 18 11.32 -7.34 1.61
N ALA A 19 9.99 -7.21 1.62
CA ALA A 19 9.08 -8.31 1.86
C ALA A 19 7.74 -8.07 1.15
N THR A 20 7.08 -9.17 0.79
CA THR A 20 5.72 -9.11 0.23
C THR A 20 4.68 -8.97 1.34
N SER A 21 3.47 -8.53 0.99
CA SER A 21 2.33 -8.53 1.90
C SER A 21 2.05 -9.92 2.49
N THR A 22 1.57 -9.98 3.74
CA THR A 22 1.20 -11.25 4.40
C THR A 22 0.15 -12.02 3.63
N ASP A 23 -0.81 -11.29 3.05
CA ASP A 23 -1.92 -11.85 2.30
C ASP A 23 -1.82 -11.47 0.82
N THR A 24 -2.39 -12.33 -0.01
CA THR A 24 -2.56 -12.12 -1.43
C THR A 24 -4.05 -12.08 -1.74
N LEU A 25 -4.47 -11.07 -2.49
CA LEU A 25 -5.85 -10.95 -2.95
C LEU A 25 -6.07 -11.88 -4.14
N ASP A 26 -6.99 -12.83 -4.02
CA ASP A 26 -7.49 -13.66 -5.12
C ASP A 26 -8.84 -13.11 -5.61
N LEU A 27 -8.85 -12.56 -6.81
CA LEU A 27 -10.05 -12.05 -7.49
C LEU A 27 -10.93 -13.17 -8.08
N GLN A 28 -10.58 -14.44 -7.84
CA GLN A 28 -11.13 -15.69 -8.39
C GLN A 28 -10.95 -15.87 -9.90
N LYS A 29 -10.84 -14.76 -10.64
CA LYS A 29 -10.63 -14.68 -12.08
C LYS A 29 -9.88 -13.40 -12.40
N ALA A 30 -9.27 -13.34 -13.59
CA ALA A 30 -8.80 -12.06 -14.12
C ALA A 30 -9.99 -11.08 -14.19
N SER A 31 -9.77 -9.87 -13.70
CA SER A 31 -10.84 -8.89 -13.62
C SER A 31 -11.09 -8.25 -14.97
N THR A 32 -12.34 -7.94 -15.27
CA THR A 32 -12.72 -7.12 -16.43
C THR A 32 -13.02 -5.67 -16.03
N SER A 33 -12.83 -5.34 -14.74
CA SER A 33 -13.10 -4.00 -14.20
C SER A 33 -12.24 -2.94 -14.86
N VAL A 34 -12.85 -1.79 -15.12
CA VAL A 34 -12.18 -0.56 -15.58
C VAL A 34 -11.97 0.44 -14.45
N ASN A 35 -12.44 0.11 -13.23
CA ASN A 35 -12.26 0.96 -12.07
C ASN A 35 -10.85 0.79 -11.52
N ARG A 36 -10.17 1.90 -11.27
CA ARG A 36 -8.89 1.95 -10.58
C ARG A 36 -9.16 2.19 -9.10
N LEU A 37 -8.97 1.15 -8.30
CA LEU A 37 -9.19 1.21 -6.86
C LEU A 37 -7.85 1.50 -6.15
N PRO A 38 -7.83 2.45 -5.18
CA PRO A 38 -6.63 2.71 -4.41
C PRO A 38 -6.33 1.55 -3.44
N VAL A 39 -5.06 1.15 -3.42
CA VAL A 39 -4.48 0.28 -2.39
C VAL A 39 -3.65 1.16 -1.47
N LEU A 40 -4.08 1.23 -0.21
CA LEU A 40 -3.55 2.16 0.77
C LEU A 40 -2.62 1.44 1.75
N LEU A 41 -1.57 2.13 2.18
CA LEU A 41 -0.61 1.72 3.19
C LEU A 41 -0.60 2.75 4.33
N ARG A 42 -0.70 2.29 5.57
CA ARG A 42 -0.53 3.08 6.78
C ARG A 42 0.57 2.49 7.65
N GLY A 43 1.40 3.35 8.23
CA GLY A 43 2.41 2.96 9.22
C GLY A 43 1.90 3.14 10.64
N LYS A 44 2.41 2.32 11.56
CA LYS A 44 2.14 2.42 12.99
C LYS A 44 3.45 2.21 13.76
N ASN A 45 3.92 3.27 14.42
CA ASN A 45 5.11 3.27 15.27
C ASN A 45 6.38 2.74 14.57
N LEU A 46 6.55 3.05 13.28
CA LEU A 46 7.70 2.64 12.48
C LEU A 46 8.99 3.31 13.00
N SER A 47 10.03 2.50 13.22
CA SER A 47 11.35 2.95 13.69
C SER A 47 12.47 2.19 12.97
N PRO A 48 13.60 2.82 12.58
CA PRO A 48 13.89 4.25 12.71
C PRO A 48 13.02 5.10 11.78
N THR A 49 12.70 6.33 12.17
CA THR A 49 11.79 7.20 11.38
C THR A 49 12.40 7.69 10.06
N THR A 50 13.72 7.56 9.90
CA THR A 50 14.49 7.88 8.68
C THR A 50 14.52 6.73 7.67
N ALA A 51 14.15 5.50 8.08
CA ALA A 51 13.98 4.37 7.18
C ALA A 51 12.94 4.70 6.11
N THR A 52 13.13 4.14 4.92
CA THR A 52 12.20 4.36 3.80
C THR A 52 11.63 3.05 3.26
N VAL A 53 10.37 3.12 2.83
CA VAL A 53 9.67 2.05 2.13
C VAL A 53 9.07 2.59 0.83
N THR A 54 9.25 1.82 -0.25
CA THR A 54 8.51 2.00 -1.50
C THR A 54 7.50 0.87 -1.63
N VAL A 55 6.26 1.21 -1.96
CA VAL A 55 5.19 0.23 -2.15
C VAL A 55 5.11 -0.11 -3.63
N GLN A 56 5.20 -1.39 -3.94
CA GLN A 56 5.05 -1.89 -5.30
C GLN A 56 3.82 -2.79 -5.37
N LEU A 57 2.92 -2.49 -6.31
CA LEU A 57 1.81 -3.36 -6.62
C LEU A 57 2.29 -4.45 -7.57
N GLN A 58 2.04 -5.70 -7.21
CA GLN A 58 2.38 -6.86 -8.02
C GLN A 58 1.14 -7.66 -8.37
N GLU A 59 1.14 -8.21 -9.57
CA GLU A 59 0.08 -9.12 -10.02
C GLU A 59 0.65 -10.44 -10.56
N SER A 60 -0.20 -11.46 -10.54
CA SER A 60 0.13 -12.80 -11.00
C SER A 60 -1.12 -13.50 -11.57
N SER A 61 -0.91 -14.35 -12.57
CA SER A 61 -1.94 -15.24 -13.10
C SER A 61 -2.03 -16.57 -12.36
N ASP A 62 -0.95 -16.98 -11.69
CA ASP A 62 -0.75 -18.33 -11.15
C ASP A 62 -0.36 -18.36 -9.66
N ASN A 63 -0.26 -17.19 -9.02
CA ASN A 63 0.21 -17.02 -7.64
C ASN A 63 1.67 -17.44 -7.41
N SER A 64 2.48 -17.53 -8.47
CA SER A 64 3.88 -17.97 -8.42
C SER A 64 4.81 -16.98 -9.11
N THR A 65 4.46 -16.54 -10.31
CA THR A 65 5.21 -15.56 -11.08
C THR A 65 4.60 -14.17 -10.92
N TRP A 66 5.40 -13.21 -10.47
CA TRP A 66 4.93 -11.89 -10.07
C TRP A 66 5.58 -10.80 -10.92
N ALA A 67 4.74 -9.89 -11.43
CA ALA A 67 5.19 -8.70 -12.15
C ALA A 67 4.79 -7.44 -11.37
N THR A 68 5.73 -6.52 -11.20
CA THR A 68 5.44 -5.19 -10.66
C THR A 68 4.77 -4.34 -11.74
N ILE A 69 3.61 -3.79 -11.42
CA ILE A 69 2.75 -3.03 -12.34
C ILE A 69 2.63 -1.55 -11.98
N GLU A 70 2.78 -1.23 -10.70
CA GLU A 70 2.80 0.15 -10.21
C GLU A 70 3.77 0.25 -9.04
N SER A 71 4.39 1.41 -8.88
CA SER A 71 5.31 1.70 -7.77
C SER A 71 5.03 3.11 -7.25
N SER A 72 4.98 3.24 -5.94
CA SER A 72 4.89 4.56 -5.29
C SER A 72 6.24 5.27 -5.30
N ARG A 73 6.26 6.50 -4.79
CA ARG A 73 7.51 7.10 -4.28
C ARG A 73 7.96 6.40 -3.00
N ALA A 74 9.17 6.68 -2.55
CA ALA A 74 9.62 6.31 -1.22
C ALA A 74 8.90 7.16 -0.15
N TYR A 75 8.46 6.51 0.92
CA TYR A 75 7.92 7.12 2.13
C TYR A 75 8.84 6.84 3.30
N THR A 76 9.11 7.85 4.11
CA THR A 76 9.83 7.72 5.37
C THR A 76 8.93 7.14 6.46
N GLY A 77 9.52 6.51 7.48
CA GLY A 77 8.80 6.12 8.69
C GLY A 77 8.13 7.32 9.38
N ALA A 78 8.78 8.50 9.37
CA ALA A 78 8.22 9.74 9.91
C ALA A 78 6.91 10.13 9.23
N GLU A 79 6.89 10.17 7.89
CA GLU A 79 5.69 10.49 7.11
C GLU A 79 4.54 9.53 7.43
N LEU A 80 4.79 8.22 7.37
CA LEU A 80 3.76 7.21 7.60
C LEU A 80 3.21 7.26 9.04
N ASN A 81 4.08 7.48 10.03
CA ASN A 81 3.65 7.63 11.43
C ASN A 81 2.82 8.91 11.66
N SER A 82 3.06 9.97 10.87
CA SER A 82 2.26 11.21 10.94
C SER A 82 0.89 11.10 10.29
N GLY A 83 0.56 9.94 9.69
CA GLY A 83 -0.71 9.70 9.02
C GLY A 83 -0.69 9.93 7.50
N VAL A 84 0.48 10.17 6.90
CA VAL A 84 0.61 10.15 5.44
C VAL A 84 0.27 8.74 4.95
N ILE A 85 -0.60 8.66 3.94
CA ILE A 85 -1.04 7.40 3.37
C ILE A 85 -0.18 7.09 2.14
N GLY A 86 0.52 5.96 2.19
CA GLY A 86 1.19 5.40 1.03
C GLY A 86 0.15 4.79 0.08
N GLU A 87 0.34 4.95 -1.22
CA GLU A 87 -0.69 4.59 -2.18
C GLU A 87 -0.11 4.09 -3.50
N VAL A 88 -0.78 3.08 -4.04
CA VAL A 88 -0.67 2.59 -5.42
C VAL A 88 -2.08 2.29 -5.94
N MET A 89 -2.28 2.37 -7.24
CA MET A 89 -3.56 2.08 -7.87
C MET A 89 -3.62 0.65 -8.39
N LEU A 90 -4.72 -0.05 -8.11
CA LEU A 90 -5.08 -1.24 -8.86
C LEU A 90 -5.27 -0.84 -10.34
N PRO A 91 -4.63 -1.53 -11.30
CA PRO A 91 -4.74 -1.18 -12.71
C PRO A 91 -6.14 -1.53 -13.22
N VAL A 92 -6.46 -1.11 -14.44
CA VAL A 92 -7.61 -1.67 -15.14
C VAL A 92 -7.33 -3.13 -15.49
N LYS A 93 -8.35 -3.98 -15.35
CA LYS A 93 -8.28 -5.41 -15.68
C LYS A 93 -7.09 -6.15 -15.04
N PRO A 94 -6.91 -6.07 -13.71
CA PRO A 94 -5.82 -6.78 -13.03
C PRO A 94 -5.92 -8.30 -13.24
N LYS A 95 -4.77 -8.97 -13.18
CA LYS A 95 -4.74 -10.44 -13.14
C LYS A 95 -5.39 -10.97 -11.85
N ARG A 96 -5.59 -12.28 -11.81
CA ARG A 96 -6.32 -12.97 -10.74
C ARG A 96 -5.75 -12.69 -9.36
N TYR A 97 -4.42 -12.72 -9.22
CA TYR A 97 -3.76 -12.55 -7.93
C TYR A 97 -3.07 -11.20 -7.85
N VAL A 98 -3.24 -10.51 -6.73
CA VAL A 98 -2.65 -9.19 -6.48
C VAL A 98 -2.05 -9.17 -5.07
N ARG A 99 -0.85 -8.60 -4.94
CA ARG A 99 -0.18 -8.42 -3.65
C ARG A 99 0.63 -7.13 -3.64
N LEU A 100 1.09 -6.73 -2.46
CA LEU A 100 2.10 -5.68 -2.34
C LEU A 100 3.49 -6.28 -2.16
N ASN A 101 4.49 -5.54 -2.61
CA ASN A 101 5.90 -5.74 -2.29
C ASN A 101 6.42 -4.45 -1.65
N TYR A 102 6.84 -4.54 -0.39
CA TYR A 102 7.40 -3.44 0.37
C TYR A 102 8.90 -3.44 0.16
N VAL A 103 9.42 -2.51 -0.63
CA VAL A 103 10.86 -2.37 -0.86
C VAL A 103 11.42 -1.44 0.21
N VAL A 104 12.10 -2.02 1.20
CA VAL A 104 12.77 -1.29 2.27
C VAL A 104 14.19 -0.96 1.81
N ALA A 105 14.55 0.32 1.82
CA ALA A 105 15.88 0.78 1.42
C ALA A 105 16.81 0.94 2.64
N SER A 106 17.76 1.88 2.60
CA SER A 106 18.75 2.07 3.66
C SER A 106 18.11 2.37 5.02
N GLY A 107 18.48 1.59 6.03
CA GLY A 107 17.92 1.66 7.39
C GLY A 107 16.66 0.78 7.50
N PRO A 108 16.78 -0.53 7.77
CA PRO A 108 15.61 -1.39 7.95
C PRO A 108 14.76 -0.93 9.14
N PHE A 109 13.43 -1.07 9.04
CA PHE A 109 12.59 -0.88 10.21
C PHE A 109 12.88 -1.97 11.23
N THR A 110 13.12 -1.60 12.48
CA THR A 110 13.37 -2.52 13.59
C THR A 110 12.16 -2.63 14.53
N ALA A 111 11.20 -1.72 14.41
CA ALA A 111 9.94 -1.74 15.14
C ALA A 111 8.81 -1.11 14.30
N GLY A 112 7.58 -1.36 14.75
CA GLY A 112 6.36 -0.88 14.10
C GLY A 112 5.80 -1.86 13.08
N THR A 113 4.59 -1.56 12.63
CA THR A 113 3.85 -2.38 11.67
C THR A 113 3.26 -1.53 10.57
N VAL A 114 2.91 -2.17 9.47
CA VAL A 114 2.13 -1.58 8.40
C VAL A 114 0.77 -2.27 8.26
N PHE A 115 -0.22 -1.45 7.92
CA PHE A 115 -1.57 -1.85 7.58
C PHE A 115 -1.84 -1.49 6.12
N ALA A 116 -2.21 -2.48 5.31
CA ALA A 116 -2.48 -2.30 3.89
C ALA A 116 -3.80 -2.94 3.46
N HIS A 117 -4.59 -2.22 2.67
CA HIS A 117 -5.88 -2.71 2.17
C HIS A 117 -6.31 -2.01 0.88
N VAL A 118 -7.21 -2.64 0.15
CA VAL A 118 -7.93 -2.01 -0.97
C VAL A 118 -9.08 -1.17 -0.40
N SER A 119 -9.35 -0.03 -1.01
CA SER A 119 -10.46 0.86 -0.65
C SER A 119 -11.21 1.35 -1.88
N ASP A 120 -12.44 1.81 -1.68
CA ASP A 120 -13.26 2.43 -2.71
C ASP A 120 -12.89 3.89 -2.96
N HIS A 121 -12.43 4.60 -1.93
CA HIS A 121 -11.98 5.99 -1.99
C HIS A 121 -10.70 6.18 -1.19
N ARG A 122 -9.95 7.24 -1.52
CA ARG A 122 -8.79 7.66 -0.75
C ARG A 122 -9.25 8.20 0.59
N ASP A 123 -8.70 7.68 1.69
CA ASP A 123 -8.96 8.15 3.05
C ASP A 123 -8.14 9.43 3.35
N VAL A 124 -8.24 10.44 2.48
CA VAL A 124 -7.46 11.68 2.57
C VAL A 124 -8.39 12.86 2.76
N GLN A 125 -8.25 13.52 3.91
CA GLN A 125 -8.86 14.82 4.18
C GLN A 125 -7.79 15.90 4.06
N ALA A 126 -7.69 16.54 2.90
CA ALA A 126 -6.76 17.64 2.68
C ALA A 126 -7.35 18.96 3.23
N ALA A 127 -6.57 19.67 4.06
CA ALA A 127 -6.88 21.05 4.39
C ALA A 127 -6.55 21.94 3.19
N TYR A 128 -7.58 22.54 2.60
CA TYR A 128 -7.37 23.54 1.55
C TYR A 128 -7.05 24.87 2.21
N PRO A 129 -5.95 25.56 1.81
CA PRO A 129 -5.69 26.89 2.31
C PRO A 129 -6.85 27.80 1.91
N VAL A 130 -7.42 28.52 2.87
CA VAL A 130 -8.32 29.62 2.54
C VAL A 130 -7.46 30.65 1.82
N TYR A 131 -7.82 30.99 0.58
CA TYR A 131 -7.19 32.11 -0.10
C TYR A 131 -7.43 33.35 0.75
N ALA A 132 -6.38 33.89 1.36
CA ALA A 132 -6.43 35.16 2.06
C ALA A 132 -6.58 36.27 1.00
N GLY A 133 -7.81 36.46 0.52
CA GLY A 133 -8.16 37.46 -0.48
C GLY A 133 -8.87 38.65 0.15
N ALA A 134 -8.22 39.81 -0.02
CA ALA A 134 -8.60 41.19 0.34
C ALA A 134 -8.25 41.63 1.77
#